data_AF-A0A2C6KR45-F1
#
_entry.id   AF-A0A2C6KR45-F1
#
_cell.length_a   1.000
_cell.length_b   1.000
_cell.length_c   1.000
_cell.angle_alpha   90.00
_cell.angle_beta   90.00
_cell.angle_gamma   90.00
#
_symmetry.space_group_name_H-M   'P 1'
#
loop_
_entity.id
_entity.type
_entity.pdbx_description
1 polymer ?
#
loop_
_entity_poly.entity_id
_entity_poly.type
_entity_poly.pdbx_seq_one_letter_code
_entity_poly.pdbx_strand_id
1 'polypeptide(L)' 'MKWKQLIGTKKVRIETDHATLGRMLTQKNVTPRLGYWLDKLADFEIEVVYKPGKQNVVADALSRRP' A
#
# COMPACT_ATOMS: atom_id res chain seq x y z
N MET A 1 12.15 9.07 -0.14
CA MET A 1 11.13 8.77 -1.18
C MET A 1 11.78 8.15 -2.43
N LYS A 2 12.43 6.98 -2.33
CA LYS A 2 13.07 6.33 -3.51
C LYS A 2 12.06 5.99 -4.62
N TRP A 3 10.83 5.64 -4.24
CA TRP A 3 9.79 5.24 -5.17
C TRP A 3 9.21 6.39 -6.01
N LYS A 4 9.19 7.63 -5.50
CA LYS A 4 8.63 8.79 -6.22
C LYS A 4 9.37 9.06 -7.53
N GLN A 5 10.70 8.87 -7.55
CA GLN A 5 11.52 9.03 -8.76
C GLN A 5 11.32 7.90 -9.78
N LEU A 6 11.00 6.68 -9.31
CA LEU A 6 10.81 5.51 -10.18
C LEU A 6 9.39 5.46 -10.78
N ILE A 7 8.39 5.82 -9.97
CA ILE A 7 6.96 5.73 -10.31
C ILE A 7 6.48 7.02 -10.97
N GLY A 8 7.01 8.18 -10.55
CA GLY A 8 6.55 9.49 -11.00
C GLY A 8 5.08 9.71 -10.66
N THR A 9 4.30 10.11 -11.66
CA THR A 9 2.86 10.42 -11.55
C THR A 9 1.96 9.28 -12.02
N LYS A 10 2.51 8.09 -12.30
CA LYS A 10 1.72 6.96 -12.78
C LYS A 10 0.81 6.42 -11.69
N LYS A 11 -0.40 6.03 -12.07
CA LYS A 11 -1.29 5.27 -11.20
C LYS A 11 -0.63 3.97 -10.76
N VAL A 12 -0.63 3.72 -9.45
CA VAL A 12 -0.01 2.56 -8.82
C VAL A 12 -1.08 1.61 -8.33
N ARG A 13 -1.04 0.36 -8.80
CA ARG A 13 -1.86 -0.70 -8.23
C ARG A 13 -1.08 -1.43 -7.14
N ILE A 14 -1.61 -1.44 -5.93
CA ILE A 14 -1.05 -2.14 -4.77
C ILE A 14 -1.88 -3.39 -4.53
N GLU A 15 -1.29 -4.57 -4.71
CA GLU A 15 -1.90 -5.84 -4.33
C GLU A 15 -1.50 -6.19 -2.90
N THR A 16 -2.48 -6.44 -2.03
CA THR A 16 -2.23 -6.79 -0.62
C THR A 16 -3.17 -7.89 -0.15
N ASP A 17 -2.65 -8.79 0.68
CA ASP A 17 -3.44 -9.77 1.42
C ASP A 17 -4.03 -9.21 2.72
N HIS A 18 -3.84 -7.92 2.97
CA HIS A 18 -4.33 -7.24 4.15
C HIS A 18 -5.57 -6.39 3.81
N ALA A 19 -6.76 -6.97 3.95
CA ALA A 19 -8.03 -6.32 3.59
C ALA A 19 -8.26 -4.97 4.31
N THR A 20 -7.74 -4.80 5.53
CA THR A 20 -7.84 -3.54 6.29
C THR A 20 -7.12 -2.38 5.61
N LEU A 21 -6.01 -2.62 4.89
CA LEU A 21 -5.28 -1.58 4.17
C LEU A 21 -6.12 -0.95 3.06
N GLY A 22 -7.00 -1.73 2.41
CA GLY A 22 -7.94 -1.19 1.42
C GLY A 22 -8.90 -0.17 2.01
N ARG A 23 -9.34 -0.36 3.26
CA ARG A 23 -10.29 0.55 3.93
C ARG A 23 -9.61 1.78 4.52
N MET A 24 -8.32 1.68 4.83
CA MET A 24 -7.49 2.72 5.43
C MET A 24 -7.50 4.03 4.62
N LEU A 25 -7.47 3.95 3.29
CA LEU A 25 -7.47 5.12 2.40
C LEU A 25 -8.78 5.91 2.44
N THR A 26 -9.88 5.26 2.83
CA THR A 26 -11.22 5.87 2.87
C THR A 26 -11.65 6.31 4.26
N GLN A 27 -10.81 6.08 5.27
CA GLN A 27 -11.18 6.28 6.66
C GLN A 27 -11.15 7.76 7.04
N LYS A 28 -12.27 8.28 7.58
CA LYS A 28 -12.41 9.70 7.96
C LYS A 28 -11.62 10.10 9.20
N ASN A 29 -11.54 9.20 10.19
CA ASN A 29 -10.85 9.44 11.46
C ASN A 29 -9.66 8.50 11.56
N VAL A 30 -8.44 9.04 11.53
CA VAL A 30 -7.20 8.27 11.51
C VAL A 30 -6.33 8.65 12.70
N THR A 31 -5.61 7.68 13.25
CA THR A 31 -4.64 7.96 14.32
C THR A 31 -3.47 8.78 13.75
N PRO A 32 -2.72 9.55 14.56
CA PRO A 32 -1.59 10.35 14.05
C PRO A 32 -0.56 9.51 13.27
N ARG A 33 -0.30 8.28 13.73
CA ARG A 33 0.59 7.34 13.04
C ARG A 33 0.05 6.96 11.66
N LEU A 34 -1.25 6.73 11.56
CA LEU A 34 -1.91 6.39 10.30
C LEU A 34 -1.96 7.58 9.35
N GLY A 35 -2.26 8.78 9.88
CA GLY A 35 -2.24 10.04 9.14
C GLY A 35 -0.88 10.35 8.51
N TYR A 36 0.22 10.12 9.25
CA TYR A 36 1.57 10.25 8.71
C TYR A 36 1.79 9.36 7.46
N TRP A 37 1.33 8.10 7.51
CA TRP A 37 1.47 7.19 6.37
C TRP A 37 0.54 7.59 5.21
N LEU A 38 -0.68 8.04 5.50
CA LEU A 38 -1.60 8.53 4.47
C LEU A 38 -1.05 9.76 3.75
N ASP A 39 -0.45 10.70 4.48
CA ASP A 39 0.21 11.87 3.90
C ASP A 39 1.35 11.46 2.95
N LYS A 40 2.14 10.45 3.30
CA LYS A 40 3.17 9.89 2.41
C LYS A 40 2.60 9.20 1.17
N LEU A 41 1.41 8.61 1.27
CA LEU A 41 0.76 7.91 0.17
C LEU A 41 -0.05 8.86 -0.72
N ALA A 42 -0.48 10.01 -0.21
CA ALA A 42 -1.23 11.04 -0.95
C ALA A 42 -0.45 11.62 -2.15
N ASP A 43 0.88 11.50 -2.13
CA ASP A 43 1.77 11.83 -3.24
C ASP A 43 1.56 10.93 -4.50
N PHE A 44 0.81 9.84 -4.39
CA PHE A 44 0.62 8.84 -5.44
C PHE A 44 -0.86 8.61 -5.72
N GLU A 45 -1.22 8.41 -6.99
CA GLU A 45 -2.53 7.90 -7.35
C GLU A 45 -2.56 6.38 -7.14
N ILE A 46 -3.07 5.94 -5.98
CA ILE A 46 -3.02 4.54 -5.55
C ILE A 46 -4.39 3.87 -5.69
N GLU A 47 -4.37 2.66 -6.25
CA GLU A 47 -5.47 1.70 -6.20
C GLU A 47 -5.05 0.48 -5.38
N VAL A 48 -5.75 0.23 -4.26
CA VAL A 48 -5.48 -0.95 -3.43
C VAL A 48 -6.43 -2.07 -3.82
N VAL A 49 -5.88 -3.21 -4.20
CA VAL A 49 -6.62 -4.41 -4.57
C VAL A 49 -6.28 -5.54 -3.61
N TYR A 50 -7.32 -6.14 -3.03
CA TYR A 50 -7.14 -7.31 -2.18
C TYR A 50 -6.73 -8.53 -3.02
N LYS A 51 -5.69 -9.23 -2.58
CA LYS A 51 -5.20 -10.48 -3.14
C LYS A 51 -5.00 -11.48 -2.02
N PRO A 52 -5.70 -12.62 -2.00
CA PRO A 52 -5.54 -13.62 -0.94
C PRO A 52 -4.07 -14.02 -0.75
N GLY A 53 -3.61 -14.18 0.50
CA GLY A 53 -2.21 -14.49 0.81
C GLY A 53 -1.68 -15.74 0.09
N LYS A 54 -2.53 -16.75 -0.13
CA LYS A 54 -2.20 -17.96 -0.92
C LYS A 54 -1.79 -17.66 -2.36
N GLN A 55 -2.22 -16.52 -2.93
CA GLN A 55 -1.84 -16.06 -4.27
C GLN A 55 -0.71 -15.03 -4.22
N ASN A 56 -0.40 -14.48 -3.05
CA ASN A 56 0.64 -13.47 -2.84
C ASN A 56 2.04 -14.07 -2.58
N VAL A 57 2.28 -15.30 -3.08
CA VAL A 57 3.46 -16.11 -2.76
C VAL A 57 4.80 -15.44 -3.05
N VAL A 58 4.88 -14.61 -4.09
CA VAL A 58 6.12 -13.91 -4.47
C VAL A 58 6.47 -12.85 -3.43
N ALA A 59 5.52 -11.98 -3.08
CA ALA A 59 5.73 -10.94 -2.08
C ALA A 59 6.05 -11.55 -0.71
N ASP A 60 5.34 -12.63 -0.37
CA ASP A 60 5.48 -13.38 0.87
C ASP A 60 6.83 -14.14 0.96
N ALA A 61 7.34 -14.65 -0.16
CA ALA A 61 8.69 -15.24 -0.22
C ALA A 61 9.79 -14.18 -0.09
N LEU A 62 9.59 -12.97 -0.62
CA LEU A 62 10.54 -11.87 -0.50
C LEU A 62 10.55 -11.25 0.90
N SER A 63 9.38 -11.11 1.54
CA SER A 63 9.25 -10.50 2.87
C SER A 63 9.81 -11.37 4.00
N ARG A 64 9.87 -12.69 3.81
CA ARG A 64 10.37 -13.67 4.79
C ARG A 64 11.86 -13.98 4.67
N ARG A 65 12.57 -13.40 3.70
CA ARG A 65 14.03 -13.55 3.62
C ARG A 65 14.67 -12.71 4.73
N PRO A 66 15.53 -13.30 5.58
CA PRO A 66 16.26 -12.56 6.62
C PRO A 66 17.28 -11.57 6.03
#